data_AF-A0A5J4QPT3-F1
#
_entry.id   AF-A0A5J4QPT3-F1
#
_cell.length_a   1.000
_cell.length_b   1.000
_cell.length_c   1.000
_cell.angle_alpha   90.00
_cell.angle_beta   90.00
_cell.angle_gamma   90.00
#
_symmetry.space_group_name_H-M   'P 1'
#
loop_
_entity.id
_entity.type
_entity.pdbx_description
1 polymer ?
#
loop_
_entity_poly.entity_id
_entity_poly.type
_entity_poly.pdbx_seq_one_letter_code
_entity_poly.pdbx_strand_id
1 'polypeptide(L)' 'EKEVLIFFLPVYSPELNLIEILWRRIKYQWIPFDAYGCFENLILNCYQDIFNNILIFVPKNDEAL' A
#
# COMPACT_ATOMS: atom_id res chain seq x y z
N GLU A 1 -24.84 -8.01 13.03
CA GLU A 1 -24.35 -7.73 11.66
C GLU A 1 -23.41 -6.53 11.72
N LYS A 2 -22.37 -6.47 10.88
CA LYS A 2 -21.56 -5.25 10.74
C LYS A 2 -22.15 -4.43 9.60
N GLU A 3 -22.51 -3.18 9.87
CA GLU A 3 -22.95 -2.24 8.84
C GLU A 3 -21.77 -1.88 7.93
N VAL A 4 -21.90 -2.18 6.64
CA VAL A 4 -20.90 -1.83 5.63
C VAL A 4 -21.36 -0.56 4.92
N LEU A 5 -20.56 0.50 5.02
CA LEU A 5 -20.78 1.74 4.28
C LEU A 5 -20.07 1.64 2.93
N ILE A 6 -20.84 1.80 1.85
CA ILE A 6 -20.33 1.80 0.47
C ILE A 6 -20.16 3.25 0.02
N PHE A 7 -18.94 3.62 -0.33
CA PHE A 7 -18.63 4.92 -0.92
C PHE A 7 -18.77 4.86 -2.44
N PHE A 8 -19.46 5.84 -3.01
CA PHE A 8 -19.54 5.99 -4.46
C PHE A 8 -18.21 6.51 -5.01
N LEU A 9 -17.69 5.83 -6.04
CA LEU A 9 -16.50 6.25 -6.78
C LEU A 9 -16.91 6.52 -8.24
N PRO A 10 -16.68 7.73 -8.78
CA PRO A 10 -16.96 8.02 -10.17
C PRO A 10 -16.09 7.18 -11.13
N VAL A 11 -16.62 6.95 -12.34
CA VAL A 11 -15.95 6.12 -13.35
C VAL A 11 -14.66 6.81 -13.82
N TYR A 12 -13.62 6.01 -14.09
CA TYR A 12 -12.32 6.47 -14.58
C TYR A 12 -11.61 7.48 -13.65
N SER A 13 -11.84 7.39 -12.34
CA SER A 13 -11.19 8.26 -11.34
C SER A 13 -10.18 7.51 -10.45
N PRO A 14 -9.09 6.96 -11.03
CA PRO A 14 -8.09 6.18 -10.29
C PRO A 14 -7.34 7.02 -9.22
N GLU A 15 -7.32 8.34 -9.37
CA GLU A 15 -6.79 9.29 -8.39
C GLU A 15 -7.64 9.44 -7.13
N LEU A 16 -8.90 8.97 -7.15
CA LEU A 16 -9.77 8.93 -5.99
C LEU A 16 -9.80 7.54 -5.34
N ASN A 17 -9.27 6.52 -6.01
CA ASN A 17 -9.23 5.15 -5.52
C ASN A 17 -7.98 4.91 -4.65
N LEU A 18 -8.16 4.87 -3.33
CA LEU A 18 -7.07 4.73 -2.36
C LEU A 18 -6.15 3.53 -2.64
N ILE A 19 -6.71 2.38 -3.05
CA ILE A 19 -5.91 1.19 -3.33
C ILE A 19 -5.02 1.39 -4.57
N GLU A 20 -5.47 2.13 -5.57
CA GLU A 20 -4.66 2.43 -6.76
C GLU A 20 -3.54 3.42 -6.46
N ILE A 21 -3.81 4.42 -5.61
CA ILE A 21 -2.77 5.34 -5.11
C ILE A 21 -1.71 4.55 -4.34
N LEU A 22 -2.12 3.63 -3.46
CA LEU A 22 -1.20 2.78 -2.71
C LEU A 22 -0.33 1.93 -3.63
N TRP A 23 -0.92 1.22 -4.59
CA TRP A 23 -0.18 0.38 -5.53
C TRP A 23 0.80 1.17 -6.41
N ARG A 24 0.45 2.40 -6.78
CA ARG A 24 1.36 3.29 -7.51
C ARG A 24 2.59 3.64 -6.69
N ARG A 25 2.45 3.90 -5.39
CA ARG A 25 3.61 4.13 -4.50
C ARG A 25 4.45 2.88 -4.34
N ILE A 26 3.82 1.73 -4.08
CA ILE A 26 4.53 0.44 -3.95
C ILE A 26 5.39 0.17 -5.20
N LYS A 27 4.81 0.24 -6.39
CA LYS A 27 5.49 -0.13 -7.64
C LYS A 27 6.59 0.85 -8.05
N TYR A 28 6.38 2.15 -7.88
CA TYR A 28 7.28 3.15 -8.49
C TYR A 28 8.16 3.88 -7.49
N GLN A 29 7.88 3.79 -6.19
CA GLN A 29 8.62 4.50 -5.16
C GLN A 29 9.28 3.57 -4.15
N TRP A 30 8.65 2.44 -3.82
CA TRP A 30 9.12 1.59 -2.72
C TRP A 30 9.92 0.38 -3.19
N ILE A 31 9.53 -0.25 -4.30
CA ILE A 31 10.25 -1.42 -4.83
C ILE A 31 11.37 -0.96 -5.77
N PRO A 32 12.63 -1.34 -5.54
CA PRO A 32 13.72 -1.03 -6.45
C PRO A 32 13.60 -1.81 -7.77
N PHE A 33 14.04 -1.21 -8.89
CA PHE A 33 13.90 -1.84 -10.21
C PHE A 33 14.58 -3.22 -10.32
N ASP A 34 15.69 -3.43 -9.62
CA ASP A 34 16.42 -4.70 -9.63
C ASP A 34 15.64 -5.85 -8.97
N ALA A 35 14.65 -5.54 -8.12
CA ALA A 35 13.79 -6.54 -7.49
C ALA A 35 12.91 -7.28 -8.51
N TYR A 36 12.63 -6.68 -9.67
CA TYR A 36 11.84 -7.29 -10.73
C TYR A 36 12.61 -8.36 -11.54
N GLY A 37 13.88 -8.61 -11.23
CA GLY A 37 14.70 -9.60 -11.93
C GLY A 37 14.22 -11.06 -11.77
N CYS A 38 13.59 -11.40 -10.65
CA CYS A 38 12.93 -12.70 -10.45
C CYS A 38 11.83 -12.61 -9.39
N PHE A 39 10.97 -13.64 -9.33
CA PHE A 39 9.83 -13.66 -8.40
C PHE A 39 10.28 -13.67 -6.93
N GLU A 40 11.34 -14.42 -6.61
CA GLU A 40 11.89 -14.51 -5.26
C GLU A 40 12.39 -13.15 -4.76
N ASN A 41 13.13 -12.43 -5.60
CA ASN A 41 13.61 -11.08 -5.29
C ASN A 41 12.45 -10.11 -5.12
N LEU A 42 11.44 -10.20 -5.98
CA LEU A 42 10.26 -9.34 -5.89
C LEU A 42 9.53 -9.54 -4.55
N ILE A 43 9.31 -10.78 -4.13
CA ILE A 43 8.63 -11.11 -2.87
C ILE A 43 9.44 -10.63 -1.66
N LEU A 44 10.75 -10.85 -1.66
CA LEU A 44 11.62 -10.45 -0.55
C LEU A 44 11.60 -8.92 -0.35
N ASN A 45 11.80 -8.16 -1.42
CA ASN A 45 11.80 -6.69 -1.38
C ASN A 45 10.40 -6.15 -1.07
N CYS A 46 9.34 -6.71 -1.68
CA CYS A 46 7.97 -6.31 -1.36
C CYS A 46 7.68 -6.45 0.14
N TYR A 47 8.03 -7.58 0.77
CA TYR A 47 7.72 -7.77 2.18
C TYR A 47 8.45 -6.77 3.07
N GLN A 48 9.75 -6.56 2.85
CA GLN A 48 10.56 -5.63 3.64
C GLN A 48 10.10 -4.18 3.44
N ASP A 49 9.94 -3.73 2.20
CA ASP A 49 9.64 -2.33 1.90
C ASP A 49 8.19 -1.98 2.19
N ILE A 50 7.22 -2.85 1.90
CA ILE A 50 5.82 -2.61 2.22
C ILE A 50 5.64 -2.57 3.75
N PHE A 51 6.26 -3.48 4.50
CA PHE A 51 6.18 -3.48 5.96
C PHE A 51 6.73 -2.17 6.55
N ASN A 52 7.94 -1.78 6.14
CA ASN A 52 8.60 -0.56 6.62
C ASN A 52 7.83 0.71 6.24
N ASN A 53 7.30 0.79 5.01
CA ASN A 53 6.59 1.96 4.53
C ASN A 53 5.13 2.04 5.01
N ILE A 54 4.48 0.94 5.36
CA ILE A 54 3.13 0.98 5.96
C ILE A 54 3.21 1.33 7.45
N LEU A 55 4.22 0.84 8.17
CA LEU A 55 4.40 1.13 9.60
C LEU A 55 4.60 2.61 9.94
N ILE A 56 5.13 3.42 9.02
CA ILE A 56 5.18 4.89 9.17
C ILE A 56 3.81 5.57 9.01
N PHE A 57 2.83 4.93 8.36
CA PHE A 57 1.46 5.43 8.26
C PHE A 57 0.53 4.87 9.34
N VAL A 58 0.91 3.78 10.01
CA VAL A 58 0.23 3.32 11.23
C VAL A 58 0.71 4.19 12.38
N PRO A 59 -0.16 5.02 13.00
CA PRO A 59 0.22 5.72 14.22
C PRO A 59 0.70 4.66 15.21
N LYS A 60 1.92 4.82 15.75
CA LYS A 60 2.30 4.05 16.94
C LYS A 60 1.29 4.47 17.99
N ASN A 61 0.35 3.58 18.33
CA ASN A 61 -0.59 3.77 19.43
C ASN A 61 0.15 3.71 20.78
N ASP A 62 1.15 4.56 20.95
CA ASP A 62 1.84 4.78 22.24
C ASP A 62 1.26 6.02 22.97
N GLU A 63 0.18 6.61 22.48
CA GLU A 63 -0.62 7.61 23.23
C GLU A 63 -2.12 7.37 23.05
N ALA A 64 -2.62 6.24 23.53
CA ALA A 64 -4.04 6.07 23.85
C ALA A 64 -4.25 5.01 24.94
N LEU A 65 -3.65 5.27 26.13
CA LEU A 65 -4.13 5.06 27.50
C LEU A 65 -2.96 5.02 28.49
#